data_AF-A0A0C2ZPP3-F1
#
_entry.id   AF-A0A0C2ZPP3-F1
#
_cell.length_a   1.000
_cell.length_b   1.000
_cell.length_c   1.000
_cell.angle_alpha   90.00
_cell.angle_beta   90.00
_cell.angle_gamma   90.00
#
_symmetry.space_group_name_H-M   'P 1'
#
loop_
_entity.id
_entity.type
_entity.pdbx_description
1 polymer ?
#
loop_
_entity_poly.entity_id
_entity_poly.type
_entity_poly.pdbx_seq_one_letter_code
_entity_poly.pdbx_strand_id
1 'polypeptide(L)' 'MTPSHEEQKAIKKEYAGYKRKVTELAGEIHDIVEDTIWSDYARLLTLSQEVQEAMKPVLELKAQHDFLN' A
#
# COMPACT_ATOMS: atom_id res chain seq x y z
N MET A 1 11.60 -22.24 -7.66
CA MET A 1 13.01 -21.87 -7.90
C MET A 1 13.26 -20.62 -7.06
N THR A 2 14.24 -20.62 -6.16
CA THR A 2 14.48 -19.48 -5.27
C THR A 2 15.11 -18.34 -6.09
N PRO A 3 14.56 -17.11 -6.06
CA PRO A 3 15.13 -16.00 -6.80
C PRO A 3 16.54 -15.68 -6.32
N SER A 4 17.39 -15.26 -7.26
CA SER A 4 18.76 -14.79 -7.00
C SER A 4 18.78 -13.55 -6.10
N HIS A 5 19.95 -13.19 -5.58
CA HIS A 5 20.09 -12.02 -4.71
C HIS A 5 19.65 -10.71 -5.39
N GLU A 6 20.00 -10.52 -6.66
CA GLU A 6 19.60 -9.33 -7.42
C GLU A 6 18.09 -9.30 -7.69
N GLU A 7 17.48 -10.44 -7.99
CA GLU A 7 16.02 -10.54 -8.15
C GLU A 7 15.30 -10.26 -6.81
N GLN A 8 15.78 -10.81 -5.70
CA GLN A 8 15.23 -10.51 -4.38
C GLN A 8 15.32 -9.02 -4.04
N LYS A 9 16.42 -8.35 -4.43
CA LYS A 9 16.59 -6.90 -4.23
C LYS A 9 15.60 -6.08 -5.07
N ALA A 10 15.38 -6.48 -6.32
CA ALA A 10 14.36 -5.86 -7.19
C ALA A 10 12.95 -6.04 -6.60
N ILE A 11 12.60 -7.26 -6.18
CA ILE A 11 11.30 -7.57 -5.56
C ILE A 11 11.10 -6.77 -4.27
N LYS A 12 12.11 -6.65 -3.41
CA LYS A 12 12.04 -5.83 -2.20
C LYS A 12 11.82 -4.34 -2.51
N LYS A 13 12.44 -3.82 -3.57
CA LYS A 13 12.25 -2.43 -4.01
C LYS A 13 10.81 -2.20 -4.49
N GLU A 14 10.29 -3.13 -5.28
CA GLU A 14 8.91 -3.10 -5.76
C GLU A 14 7.91 -3.17 -4.58
N TYR A 15 8.11 -4.11 -3.66
CA TYR A 15 7.32 -4.26 -2.44
C TYR A 15 7.30 -2.99 -1.59
N ALA A 16 8.44 -2.31 -1.44
CA ALA A 16 8.52 -1.04 -0.74
C ALA A 16 7.73 0.07 -1.45
N GLY A 17 7.71 0.06 -2.79
CA GLY A 17 6.88 0.96 -3.59
C GLY A 17 5.38 0.78 -3.33
N TYR A 18 4.90 -0.47 -3.34
CA TYR A 18 3.50 -0.76 -3.05
C TYR A 18 3.10 -0.36 -1.62
N LYS A 19 3.94 -0.67 -0.62
CA LYS A 19 3.69 -0.25 0.77
C LYS A 19 3.63 1.27 0.92
N ARG A 20 4.51 2.01 0.22
CA ARG A 20 4.51 3.47 0.26
C ARG A 20 3.18 4.04 -0.23
N LYS A 21 2.68 3.55 -1.36
CA LYS A 21 1.37 3.97 -1.90
C LYS A 21 0.24 3.76 -0.90
N VAL A 22 0.21 2.61 -0.22
CA VAL A 22 -0.78 2.34 0.83
C VAL A 22 -0.65 3.35 1.98
N THR A 23 0.57 3.63 2.44
CA THR A 23 0.82 4.59 3.53
C THR A 23 0.42 6.01 3.16
N GLU A 24 0.68 6.45 1.92
CA GLU A 24 0.28 7.76 1.42
C GLU A 24 -1.25 7.92 1.46
N LEU A 25 -2.00 6.93 0.97
CA LEU A 25 -3.47 6.93 1.03
C LEU A 25 -4.00 6.91 2.47
N ALA A 26 -3.35 6.16 3.36
CA ALA A 26 -3.70 6.15 4.78
C ALA A 26 -3.45 7.51 5.44
N GLY A 27 -2.40 8.23 5.05
CA GLY A 27 -2.13 9.59 5.48
C GLY A 27 -3.22 10.56 5.04
N GLU A 28 -3.67 10.47 3.79
CA GLU A 28 -4.77 11.32 3.30
C GLU A 28 -6.09 11.08 4.05
N ILE A 29 -6.40 9.81 4.37
CA ILE A 29 -7.55 9.46 5.21
C ILE A 29 -7.39 10.07 6.61
N HIS A 30 -6.20 9.96 7.20
CA HIS A 30 -5.88 10.53 8.52
C HIS A 30 -6.14 12.05 8.53
N ASP A 31 -5.61 12.77 7.54
CA ASP A 31 -5.76 14.22 7.43
C ASP A 31 -7.22 14.62 7.26
N ILE A 32 -8.02 13.88 6.48
CA ILE A 32 -9.46 14.14 6.37
C ILE A 32 -10.17 13.92 7.72
N VAL A 33 -9.87 12.83 8.42
CA VAL A 33 -10.54 12.51 9.69
C VAL A 33 -10.15 13.49 10.79
N GLU A 34 -8.89 13.94 10.83
CA GLU A 34 -8.39 14.87 11.84
C GLU A 34 -8.78 16.33 11.56
N ASP A 35 -8.63 16.80 10.32
CA ASP A 35 -8.65 18.23 10.02
C ASP A 35 -9.89 18.68 9.24
N THR A 36 -10.36 17.89 8.26
CA THR A 36 -11.33 18.37 7.25
C THR A 36 -12.62 17.57 7.18
N ILE A 37 -12.94 16.76 8.19
CA ILE A 37 -14.06 15.80 8.14
C ILE A 37 -15.40 16.45 7.79
N TRP A 38 -15.66 17.67 8.28
CA TRP A 38 -16.94 18.36 8.04
C TRP A 38 -17.14 18.84 6.60
N SER A 39 -16.07 18.95 5.80
CA SER A 39 -16.13 19.34 4.39
C SER A 39 -15.81 18.19 3.45
N ASP A 40 -14.90 17.29 3.84
CA ASP A 40 -14.25 16.34 2.92
C ASP A 40 -14.67 14.88 3.17
N TYR A 41 -15.57 14.59 4.12
CA TYR A 41 -15.97 13.21 4.48
C TYR A 41 -16.41 12.36 3.28
N ALA A 42 -16.98 12.96 2.23
CA ALA A 42 -17.42 12.24 1.04
C ALA A 42 -16.26 11.54 0.31
N ARG A 43 -15.03 12.05 0.42
CA ARG A 43 -13.83 11.46 -0.20
C ARG A 43 -13.37 10.17 0.48
N LEU A 44 -13.74 9.96 1.75
CA LEU A 44 -13.34 8.78 2.52
C LEU A 44 -13.77 7.47 1.86
N LEU A 45 -14.92 7.46 1.17
CA LEU A 45 -15.39 6.27 0.46
C LEU A 45 -14.44 5.88 -0.67
N THR A 46 -14.07 6.85 -1.51
CA THR A 46 -13.14 6.64 -2.62
C THR A 46 -11.76 6.26 -2.10
N LEU A 47 -11.23 6.97 -1.10
CA LEU A 47 -9.91 6.66 -0.53
C LEU A 47 -9.88 5.27 0.09
N SER A 48 -10.96 4.84 0.75
CA SER A 48 -11.06 3.48 1.29
C SER A 48 -10.99 2.42 0.19
N GLN A 49 -11.64 2.66 -0.95
CA GLN A 49 -11.54 1.76 -2.12
C GLN A 49 -10.13 1.75 -2.71
N GLU A 50 -9.50 2.92 -2.83
CA GLU A 50 -8.12 3.02 -3.33
C GLU A 50 -7.11 2.32 -2.41
N VAL A 51 -7.30 2.38 -1.09
CA VAL A 51 -6.49 1.61 -0.14
C VAL A 51 -6.66 0.11 -0.37
N GLN A 52 -7.90 -0.36 -0.57
CA GLN A 52 -8.14 -1.78 -0.86
C GLN A 52 -7.43 -2.21 -2.14
N GLU A 53 -7.53 -1.43 -3.21
CA GLU A 53 -6.86 -1.71 -4.48
C GLU A 53 -5.33 -1.67 -4.35
N ALA A 54 -4.77 -0.68 -3.64
CA ALA A 54 -3.34 -0.56 -3.42
C ALA A 54 -2.77 -1.67 -2.52
N MET A 55 -3.59 -2.25 -1.64
CA MET A 55 -3.17 -3.35 -0.77
C MET A 55 -3.07 -4.69 -1.51
N LYS A 56 -3.85 -4.92 -2.57
CA LYS A 56 -3.81 -6.17 -3.36
C LYS A 56 -2.38 -6.57 -3.78
N PRO A 57 -1.60 -5.73 -4.47
CA PRO A 57 -0.24 -6.10 -4.87
C PRO A 57 0.70 -6.31 -3.67
N VAL A 58 0.49 -5.63 -2.54
CA VAL A 58 1.27 -5.88 -1.31
C VAL A 58 1.03 -7.31 -0.83
N LEU A 59 -0.23 -7.72 -0.75
CA LEU A 59 -0.61 -9.05 -0.28
C LEU A 59 -0.18 -10.14 -1.26
N GLU A 60 -0.37 -9.92 -2.55
CA GLU A 60 0.06 -10.86 -3.59
C GLU A 60 1.58 -11.08 -3.56
N LEU A 61 2.36 -10.00 -3.53
CA LEU A 61 3.81 -10.10 -3.54
C LEU A 61 4.33 -10.76 -2.25
N LYS A 62 3.72 -10.44 -1.11
CA LYS A 62 4.04 -11.08 0.18
C LYS A 62 3.72 -12.58 0.17
N ALA A 63 2.59 -12.98 -0.42
CA ALA A 63 2.20 -14.38 -0.52
C ALA A 63 3.08 -15.20 -1.48
N GLN A 64 3.66 -14.56 -2.49
CA GLN A 64 4.53 -15.21 -3.49
C GLN A 64 5.99 -15.32 -3.03
N HIS A 65 6.40 -14.55 -2.03
CA HIS A 65 7.81 -14.40 -1.65
C HIS A 65 8.03 -14.42 -0.13
N ASP A 66 8.36 -15.60 0.41
CA ASP A 66 8.60 -15.81 1.84
C ASP A 66 9.67 -14.89 2.46
N PHE A 67 10.61 -14.41 1.65
CA PHE A 67 11.68 -13.49 2.10
C PHE A 67 11.24 -12.04 2.29
N LEU A 68 9.95 -11.73 2.06
CA LEU A 68 9.33 -10.44 2.33
C LEU A 68 8.66 -10.36 3.72
N ASN A 69 8.70 -11.45 4.50
CA ASN A 69 8.22 -11.51 5.89
C ASN A 69 9.11 -10.75 6.87
#